data_AF-A0A0F9YKB2-F1
#
_entry.id   AF-A0A0F9YKB2-F1
#
_cell.length_a   1.000
_cell.length_b   1.000
_cell.length_c   1.000
_cell.angle_alpha   90.00
_cell.angle_beta   90.00
_cell.angle_gamma   90.00
#
_symmetry.space_group_name_H-M   'P 1'
#
loop_
_entity.id
_entity.type
_entity.pdbx_description
1 polymer ?
#
loop_
_entity_poly.entity_id
_entity_poly.type
_entity_poly.pdbx_seq_one_letter_code
_entity_poly.pdbx_strand_id
1 'polypeptide(L)'
;MSKNSSGDKKFLIILLSILVLLSTLVALFFVYPKNKIVKILPTNKPKVSSYSCPEGGWIDCMPTIETVKNDCSKEAMNWYKLNYPDFKGGAY
;
A
#
# COMPACT_ATOMS: atom_id res chain seq x y z
N MET A 1 63.51 14.17 -6.66
CA MET A 1 62.05 14.35 -6.64
C MET A 1 61.48 13.60 -5.45
N SER A 2 61.32 14.27 -4.30
CA SER A 2 60.74 13.66 -3.09
C SER A 2 59.35 14.25 -2.89
N LYS A 3 58.32 13.49 -3.29
CA LYS A 3 56.92 13.93 -3.23
C LYS A 3 56.35 13.60 -1.84
N ASN A 4 55.92 14.66 -1.15
CA ASN A 4 55.10 14.73 0.06
C ASN A 4 54.44 13.43 0.57
N SER A 5 55.14 12.71 1.45
CA SER A 5 54.70 11.46 2.10
C SER A 5 53.61 11.62 3.19
N SER A 6 53.14 12.85 3.45
CA SER A 6 52.19 13.15 4.54
C SER A 6 50.72 13.27 4.09
N GLY A 7 50.48 13.63 2.82
CA GLY A 7 49.13 13.72 2.25
C GLY A 7 48.51 12.37 1.95
N ASP A 8 49.34 11.39 1.59
CA ASP A 8 48.89 10.07 1.13
C ASP A 8 48.18 9.28 2.24
N LYS A 9 48.65 9.39 3.49
CA LYS A 9 48.05 8.67 4.63
C LYS A 9 46.66 9.21 4.98
N LYS A 10 46.47 10.53 4.92
CA LYS A 10 45.16 11.16 5.17
C LYS A 10 44.16 10.80 4.08
N PHE A 11 44.62 10.76 2.83
CA PHE A 11 43.82 10.31 1.70
C PHE A 11 43.40 8.84 1.84
N LEU A 12 44.32 7.98 2.28
CA LEU A 12 44.05 6.55 2.51
C LEU A 12 43.01 6.33 3.62
N ILE A 13 43.07 7.11 4.70
CA ILE A 13 42.10 7.05 5.79
C ILE A 13 40.70 7.46 5.30
N ILE A 14 40.61 8.58 4.55
CA ILE A 14 39.34 9.05 3.99
C ILE A 14 38.74 8.01 3.05
N LEU A 15 39.57 7.39 2.19
CA LEU A 15 39.14 6.34 1.27
C LEU A 15 38.58 5.12 2.02
N LEU A 16 39.25 4.67 3.09
CA LEU A 16 38.78 3.57 3.93
C LEU A 16 37.48 3.89 4.65
N SER A 17 37.32 5.11 5.17
CA SER A 17 36.07 5.54 5.81
C SER A 17 34.89 5.52 4.85
N ILE A 18 35.08 5.96 3.60
CA ILE A 18 34.04 5.92 2.56
C ILE A 18 33.66 4.49 2.21
N LEU A 19 34.65 3.58 2.08
CA LEU A 19 34.39 2.16 1.79
C LEU A 19 33.58 1.49 2.91
N VAL A 20 33.88 1.80 4.17
CA VAL A 20 33.10 1.31 5.32
C VAL A 20 31.67 1.84 5.29
N LEU A 21 31.47 3.13 5.02
CA LEU A 21 30.15 3.75 4.91
C LEU A 21 29.32 3.18 3.75
N LEU A 22 29.94 2.92 2.60
CA LEU A 22 29.26 2.29 1.46
C LEU A 22 28.84 0.85 1.79
N SER A 23 29.71 0.09 2.44
CA SER A 23 29.41 -1.28 2.86
C SER A 23 28.21 -1.36 3.81
N THR A 24 28.14 -0.47 4.81
CA THR A 24 27.01 -0.43 5.75
C THR A 24 25.70 0.00 5.10
N LEU A 25 25.73 0.97 4.17
CA LEU A 25 24.56 1.36 3.39
C LEU A 25 24.04 0.21 2.53
N VAL A 26 24.94 -0.51 1.84
CA VAL A 26 24.57 -1.69 1.05
C VAL A 26 23.93 -2.75 1.95
N ALA A 27 24.54 -3.06 3.09
CA ALA A 27 23.96 -3.99 4.05
C ALA A 27 22.56 -3.56 4.52
N LEU A 28 22.34 -2.27 4.80
CA LEU A 28 21.01 -1.73 5.13
C LEU A 28 20.01 -1.96 3.99
N PHE A 29 20.38 -1.70 2.73
CA PHE A 29 19.49 -1.94 1.59
C PHE A 29 19.14 -3.42 1.37
N PHE A 30 20.05 -4.34 1.70
CA PHE A 30 19.78 -5.79 1.62
C PHE A 30 19.00 -6.32 2.83
N VAL A 31 19.24 -5.77 4.02
CA VAL A 31 18.58 -6.18 5.28
C VAL A 31 17.18 -5.61 5.39
N TYR A 32 16.91 -4.41 4.86
CA TYR A 32 15.57 -3.85 4.81
C TYR A 32 14.87 -4.34 3.53
N PRO A 33 14.00 -5.39 3.61
CA PRO A 33 13.23 -5.79 2.45
C PRO A 33 12.38 -4.60 2.01
N LYS A 34 12.44 -4.26 0.72
CA LYS A 34 11.49 -3.34 0.11
C LYS A 34 10.09 -3.88 0.40
N ASN A 35 9.36 -3.21 1.28
CA ASN A 35 7.98 -3.52 1.59
C ASN A 35 7.22 -3.61 0.26
N LYS A 36 6.84 -4.83 -0.13
CA LYS A 36 5.98 -5.02 -1.29
C LYS A 36 4.66 -4.37 -0.92
N ILE A 37 4.35 -3.23 -1.52
CA ILE A 37 3.00 -2.70 -1.57
C ILE A 37 2.19 -3.79 -2.28
N VAL A 38 1.51 -4.61 -1.50
CA VAL A 38 0.64 -5.66 -1.99
C VAL A 38 -0.54 -4.97 -2.65
N LYS A 39 -0.46 -4.76 -3.97
CA LYS A 39 -1.66 -4.53 -4.77
C LYS A 39 -2.40 -5.86 -4.85
N ILE A 40 -3.21 -6.14 -3.83
CA ILE A 40 -4.21 -7.20 -3.91
C ILE A 40 -5.23 -6.68 -4.93
N LEU A 41 -5.05 -7.01 -6.20
CA LEU A 41 -6.17 -6.99 -7.14
C LEU A 41 -6.76 -8.40 -7.08
N PRO A 42 -7.84 -8.62 -6.31
CA PRO A 42 -8.54 -9.89 -6.41
C PRO A 42 -9.16 -9.93 -7.81
N THR A 43 -8.56 -10.72 -8.71
CA THR A 43 -9.22 -11.19 -9.92
C THR A 43 -10.30 -12.20 -9.52
N ASN A 44 -11.34 -11.71 -8.83
CA ASN A 44 -12.68 -12.27 -8.94
C ASN A 44 -13.36 -11.37 -9.95
N LYS A 45 -13.55 -11.88 -11.18
CA LYS A 45 -14.48 -11.23 -12.10
C LYS A 45 -15.79 -11.05 -11.33
N PRO A 46 -16.31 -9.83 -11.16
CA PRO A 46 -17.58 -9.67 -10.49
C PRO A 46 -18.60 -10.44 -11.31
N LYS A 47 -19.21 -11.47 -10.71
CA LYS A 47 -20.52 -11.95 -11.11
C LYS A 47 -21.36 -10.68 -11.20
N VAL A 48 -21.70 -10.25 -12.42
CA VAL A 48 -22.31 -8.95 -12.71
C VAL A 48 -23.38 -8.66 -11.67
N SER A 49 -22.98 -7.88 -10.69
CA SER A 49 -23.81 -7.60 -9.55
C SER A 49 -24.59 -6.36 -9.93
N SER A 50 -25.91 -6.50 -9.99
CA SER A 50 -26.86 -5.42 -10.29
C SER A 50 -26.94 -4.39 -9.15
N TYR A 51 -25.81 -4.07 -8.52
CA TYR A 51 -25.72 -3.05 -7.47
C TYR A 51 -25.91 -1.69 -8.13
N SER A 52 -26.88 -0.93 -7.62
CA SER A 52 -27.19 0.41 -8.08
C SER A 52 -26.79 1.41 -7.00
N CYS A 53 -26.34 2.58 -7.41
CA CYS A 53 -25.93 3.62 -6.48
C CYS A 53 -27.17 4.16 -5.75
N PRO A 54 -27.21 4.11 -4.41
CA PRO A 54 -28.36 4.62 -3.67
C PRO A 54 -28.40 6.15 -3.74
N GLU A 55 -29.60 6.71 -3.86
CA GLU A 55 -29.79 8.15 -3.75
C GLU A 55 -29.41 8.61 -2.32
N GLY A 56 -28.42 9.50 -2.20
CA GLY A 56 -28.02 10.11 -0.93
C GLY A 56 -26.85 9.44 -0.19
N GLY A 57 -26.26 8.38 -0.74
CA GLY A 57 -25.03 7.79 -0.20
C GLY A 57 -25.20 6.68 0.83
N TRP A 58 -26.43 6.40 1.26
CA TRP A 58 -26.70 5.41 2.31
C TRP A 58 -27.41 4.18 1.75
N ILE A 59 -26.93 3.00 2.10
CA ILE A 59 -27.63 1.73 1.83
C ILE A 59 -28.45 1.38 3.07
N ASP A 60 -29.74 1.14 2.89
CA ASP A 60 -30.60 0.64 3.97
C ASP A 60 -30.36 -0.87 4.18
N CYS A 61 -29.68 -1.18 5.28
CA CYS A 61 -29.36 -2.52 5.76
C CYS A 61 -30.23 -3.02 6.90
N MET A 62 -31.26 -2.26 7.26
CA MET A 62 -32.23 -2.66 8.26
C MET A 62 -32.91 -3.95 7.78
N PRO A 63 -32.90 -5.03 8.60
CA PRO A 63 -33.59 -6.25 8.25
C PRO A 63 -35.09 -5.99 8.18
N THR A 64 -35.67 -6.24 7.01
CA THR A 64 -37.13 -6.29 6.84
C THR A 64 -37.60 -7.74 7.01
N ILE A 65 -38.82 -7.93 7.48
CA ILE A 65 -39.42 -9.24 7.79
C ILE A 65 -39.33 -10.24 6.61
N GLU A 66 -39.26 -9.74 5.37
CA GLU A 66 -39.41 -10.56 4.17
C GLU A 66 -38.11 -10.84 3.39
N THR A 67 -37.00 -10.12 3.62
CA THR A 67 -35.80 -10.27 2.79
C THR A 67 -34.49 -9.91 3.48
N VAL A 68 -33.48 -10.77 3.28
CA VAL A 68 -32.06 -10.43 3.52
C VAL A 68 -31.58 -9.58 2.34
N LYS A 69 -31.25 -8.31 2.61
CA LYS A 69 -30.76 -7.38 1.59
C LYS A 69 -29.32 -7.71 1.22
N ASN A 70 -29.11 -8.24 0.01
CA ASN A 70 -27.78 -8.59 -0.51
C ASN A 70 -26.85 -7.37 -0.66
N ASP A 71 -27.42 -6.16 -0.72
CA ASP A 71 -26.69 -4.89 -0.79
C ASP A 71 -25.89 -4.57 0.47
N CYS A 72 -26.15 -5.29 1.56
CA CYS A 72 -25.47 -5.14 2.84
C CYS A 72 -24.40 -6.20 3.10
N SER A 73 -24.16 -7.04 2.10
CA SER A 73 -23.01 -7.95 2.08
C SER A 73 -21.70 -7.15 2.04
N LYS A 74 -20.64 -7.77 2.54
CA LYS A 74 -19.30 -7.17 2.55
C LYS A 74 -18.80 -6.87 1.13
N GLU A 75 -19.15 -7.75 0.20
CA GLU A 75 -18.84 -7.64 -1.22
C GLU A 75 -19.51 -6.41 -1.83
N ALA A 76 -20.80 -6.22 -1.59
CA ALA A 76 -21.55 -5.05 -2.06
C ALA A 76 -20.99 -3.75 -1.45
N MET A 77 -20.74 -3.73 -0.14
CA MET A 77 -20.17 -2.58 0.56
C MET A 77 -18.79 -2.17 0.03
N ASN A 78 -17.95 -3.15 -0.32
CA ASN A 78 -16.66 -2.87 -0.95
C ASN A 78 -16.83 -2.35 -2.39
N TRP A 79 -17.81 -2.89 -3.13
CA TRP A 79 -18.12 -2.38 -4.46
C TRP A 79 -18.59 -0.92 -4.40
N TYR A 80 -19.48 -0.56 -3.47
CA TYR A 80 -19.97 0.82 -3.30
C TYR A 80 -18.82 1.79 -2.97
N LYS A 81 -17.92 1.42 -2.06
CA LYS A 81 -16.72 2.23 -1.74
C LYS A 81 -15.81 2.50 -2.93
N LEU A 82 -15.76 1.59 -3.90
CA LEU A 82 -14.87 1.68 -5.06
C LEU A 82 -15.53 2.37 -6.26
N ASN A 83 -16.84 2.22 -6.42
CA ASN A 83 -17.57 2.65 -7.62
C ASN A 83 -18.48 3.85 -7.38
N TYR A 84 -18.80 4.18 -6.13
CA TYR A 84 -19.69 5.29 -5.79
C TYR A 84 -19.00 6.32 -4.88
N PRO A 85 -18.57 7.47 -5.44
CA PRO A 85 -17.82 8.50 -4.69
C PRO A 85 -18.57 9.06 -3.48
N ASP A 86 -19.89 9.13 -3.56
CA ASP A 86 -20.76 9.69 -2.52
C ASP A 86 -21.23 8.64 -1.51
N PHE A 87 -20.64 7.44 -1.51
CA PHE A 87 -21.00 6.39 -0.57
C PHE A 87 -20.61 6.76 0.86
N LYS A 88 -21.63 6.81 1.74
CA LYS A 88 -21.51 7.17 3.16
C LYS A 88 -21.52 5.95 4.08
N GLY A 89 -22.23 4.90 3.73
CA GLY A 89 -22.26 3.67 4.53
C GLY A 89 -23.56 2.87 4.42
N GLY A 90 -23.65 1.82 5.23
CA GLY A 90 -24.89 1.08 5.49
C GLY A 90 -25.55 1.56 6.78
N ALA A 91 -26.86 1.77 6.76
CA ALA A 91 -27.68 2.02 7.94
C ALA A 91 -28.28 0.67 8.41
N TYR A 92 -27.95 0.25 9.63
CA TYR A 92 -28.35 -1.05 10.20
C TYR A 92 -29.45 -0.90 11.25
#